data_AF-A0A1G0X9L3-F1
#
_entry.id   AF-A0A1G0X9L3-F1
#
_cell.length_a   1.000
_cell.length_b   1.000
_cell.length_c   1.000
_cell.angle_alpha   90.00
_cell.angle_beta   90.00
_cell.angle_gamma   90.00
#
_symmetry.space_group_name_H-M   'P 1'
#
loop_
_entity.id
_entity.type
_entity.pdbx_description
1 polymer ?
#
loop_
_entity_poly.entity_id
_entity_poly.type
_entity_poly.pdbx_seq_one_letter_code
_entity_poly.pdbx_strand_id
1 'polypeptide(L)'
;MKGKALRSYLIAGLVVWLPIIATFVILRFMIDLLDNTVALFPKAYQPEQLIGMSIPGFGVVLSLVILLMTGIIATNILGQKLVRISESILDRIPFVRAIYNSAKQMIQAVVSTNSLAFRKVLLVEYPRKGIWSIAFQTGSSTTEISEKTGLEMVSIFIPTTPNPTSGFLMMIPKGDVVELSMSTDEALKFVISLGVMQTIPGAGIEKLKKQKIKNTDERR
;
A
#
# COMPACT_ATOMS: atom_id res chain seq x y z
N MET A 1 26.18 23.27 -31.92
CA MET A 1 26.54 22.64 -30.62
C MET A 1 25.93 23.32 -29.38
N LYS A 2 25.61 24.62 -29.37
CA LYS A 2 25.10 25.34 -28.17
C LYS A 2 23.68 24.94 -27.69
N GLY A 3 22.77 24.54 -28.59
CA GLY A 3 21.40 24.17 -28.22
C GLY A 3 21.25 22.86 -27.43
N LYS A 4 22.17 21.90 -27.61
CA LYS A 4 22.17 20.65 -26.83
C LYS A 4 22.52 20.88 -25.36
N ALA A 5 23.47 21.79 -25.09
CA ALA A 5 23.87 22.15 -23.73
C ALA A 5 22.74 22.89 -22.99
N LEU A 6 22.10 23.87 -23.63
CA LEU A 6 20.98 24.60 -23.05
C LEU A 6 19.80 23.68 -22.70
N ARG A 7 19.44 22.75 -23.61
CA ARG A 7 18.41 21.74 -23.34
C ARG A 7 18.78 20.85 -22.14
N SER A 8 20.04 20.45 -22.02
CA SER A 8 20.52 19.65 -20.88
C SER A 8 20.39 20.40 -19.55
N TYR A 9 20.72 21.69 -19.52
CA TYR A 9 20.58 22.51 -18.31
C TYR A 9 19.11 22.73 -17.92
N LEU A 10 18.23 22.97 -18.90
CA LEU A 10 16.78 23.11 -18.64
C LEU A 10 16.16 21.81 -18.13
N ILE A 11 16.53 20.65 -18.70
CA ILE A 11 16.06 19.34 -18.22
C ILE A 11 16.59 19.07 -16.81
N ALA A 12 17.86 19.34 -16.55
CA ALA A 12 18.43 19.18 -15.20
C ALA A 12 17.71 20.06 -14.17
N GLY A 13 17.45 21.33 -14.51
CA GLY A 13 16.66 22.24 -13.69
C GLY A 13 15.24 21.73 -13.45
N LEU A 14 14.57 21.24 -14.50
CA LEU A 14 13.22 20.66 -14.39
C LEU A 14 13.23 19.45 -13.45
N VAL A 15 14.16 18.52 -13.61
CA VAL A 15 14.26 17.31 -12.77
C VAL A 15 14.48 17.65 -11.29
N VAL A 16 15.20 18.73 -10.99
CA VAL A 16 15.43 19.20 -9.61
C VAL A 16 14.18 19.88 -9.03
N TRP A 17 13.49 20.72 -9.81
CA TRP A 17 12.33 21.48 -9.33
C TRP A 17 11.02 20.69 -9.34
N LEU A 18 10.86 19.71 -10.23
CA LEU A 18 9.63 18.93 -10.38
C LEU A 18 9.18 18.27 -9.05
N PRO A 19 10.04 17.59 -8.27
CA PRO A 19 9.63 17.00 -7.00
C PRO A 19 9.21 18.04 -5.96
N ILE A 20 9.86 19.20 -5.94
CA ILE A 20 9.57 20.29 -4.99
C ILE A 20 8.18 20.88 -5.29
N ILE A 21 7.93 21.21 -6.55
CA ILE A 21 6.64 21.73 -7.01
C ILE A 21 5.54 20.69 -6.78
N ALA A 22 5.79 19.43 -7.12
CA ALA A 22 4.83 18.35 -6.91
C ALA A 22 4.48 18.21 -5.41
N THR A 23 5.48 18.26 -4.53
CA THR A 23 5.27 18.20 -3.07
C THR A 23 4.39 19.37 -2.61
N PHE A 24 4.68 20.59 -3.06
CA PHE A 24 3.89 21.77 -2.69
C PHE A 24 2.45 21.68 -3.18
N VAL A 25 2.23 21.22 -4.42
CA VAL A 25 0.89 21.01 -4.99
C VAL A 25 0.11 19.97 -4.18
N ILE A 26 0.74 18.84 -3.84
CA ILE A 26 0.11 17.79 -3.03
C ILE A 26 -0.24 18.32 -1.63
N LEU A 27 0.67 19.04 -0.97
CA LEU A 27 0.42 19.62 0.35
C LEU A 27 -0.72 20.62 0.31
N ARG A 28 -0.75 21.53 -0.67
CA ARG A 28 -1.86 22.47 -0.83
C ARG A 28 -3.17 21.75 -1.10
N PHE A 29 -3.18 20.79 -2.02
CA PHE A 29 -4.37 19.98 -2.30
C PHE A 29 -4.91 19.30 -1.04
N MET A 30 -4.04 18.77 -0.18
CA MET A 30 -4.45 18.17 1.09
C MET A 30 -4.99 19.20 2.09
N ILE A 31 -4.34 20.36 2.21
CA ILE A 31 -4.81 21.44 3.09
C ILE A 31 -6.18 21.93 2.63
N ASP A 32 -6.34 22.23 1.34
CA ASP A 32 -7.60 22.70 0.77
C ASP A 32 -8.73 21.66 0.94
N LEU A 33 -8.40 20.37 0.76
CA LEU A 33 -9.36 19.29 0.98
C LEU A 33 -9.86 19.25 2.45
N LEU A 34 -8.97 19.47 3.41
CA LEU A 34 -9.31 19.48 4.84
C LEU A 34 -9.94 20.79 5.30
N ASP A 35 -9.56 21.92 4.71
CA ASP A 35 -10.17 23.23 4.96
C ASP A 35 -11.63 23.28 4.50
N ASN A 36 -11.98 22.53 3.44
CA ASN A 36 -13.38 22.33 3.04
C ASN A 36 -14.24 21.64 4.12
N THR A 37 -13.66 20.92 5.09
CA THR A 37 -14.42 20.35 6.23
C THR A 37 -15.05 21.43 7.09
N VAL A 38 -14.47 22.64 7.14
CA VAL A 38 -15.04 23.79 7.88
C VAL A 38 -16.40 24.20 7.30
N ALA A 39 -16.62 23.99 6.00
CA ALA A 39 -17.89 24.26 5.34
C ALA A 39 -19.03 23.32 5.79
N LEU A 40 -18.72 22.21 6.45
CA LEU A 40 -19.75 21.32 7.04
C LEU A 40 -20.39 21.94 8.29
N PHE A 41 -19.77 22.96 8.90
CA PHE A 41 -20.33 23.67 10.04
C PHE A 41 -21.20 24.86 9.61
N PRO A 42 -22.27 25.19 10.36
CA PRO A 42 -23.04 26.40 10.13
C PRO A 42 -22.15 27.64 10.11
N LYS A 43 -22.42 28.57 9.18
CA LYS A 43 -21.60 29.79 8.98
C LYS A 43 -21.32 30.58 10.27
N ALA A 44 -22.23 30.53 11.24
CA ALA A 44 -22.08 31.20 12.54
C ALA A 44 -20.89 30.70 13.38
N TYR A 45 -20.42 29.47 13.16
CA TYR A 45 -19.29 28.89 13.90
C TYR A 45 -17.99 28.88 13.08
N GLN A 46 -17.99 29.49 11.90
CA GLN A 46 -16.80 29.56 11.06
C GLN A 46 -15.85 30.64 11.58
N PRO A 47 -14.52 30.41 11.56
CA PRO A 47 -13.53 31.38 12.02
C PRO A 47 -13.70 32.75 11.34
N GLU A 48 -14.03 32.77 10.05
CA GLU A 48 -14.24 34.00 9.30
C GLU A 48 -15.34 34.90 9.93
N GLN A 49 -16.35 34.30 10.56
CA GLN A 49 -17.46 35.03 11.18
C GLN A 49 -17.20 35.33 12.67
N LEU A 50 -16.41 34.51 13.35
CA LEU A 50 -16.12 34.67 14.78
C LEU A 50 -14.96 35.63 15.06
N ILE A 51 -13.91 35.59 14.23
CA ILE A 51 -12.67 36.36 14.42
C ILE A 51 -12.38 37.31 13.26
N GLY A 52 -13.24 37.36 12.23
CA GLY A 52 -13.11 38.28 11.09
C GLY A 52 -11.93 37.98 10.16
N MET A 53 -11.25 36.84 10.36
CA MET A 53 -10.08 36.43 9.59
C MET A 53 -10.13 34.92 9.31
N SER A 54 -9.88 34.54 8.06
CA SER A 54 -9.63 33.15 7.68
C SER A 54 -8.24 32.73 8.16
N ILE A 55 -8.13 31.70 8.99
CA ILE A 55 -6.86 31.10 9.39
C ILE A 55 -6.57 29.94 8.43
N PRO A 56 -5.59 30.05 7.51
CA PRO A 56 -5.26 28.96 6.59
C PRO A 56 -4.83 27.70 7.36
N GLY A 57 -5.39 26.54 7.02
CA GLY A 57 -5.10 25.28 7.70
C GLY A 57 -5.87 25.03 8.99
N PHE A 58 -6.83 25.88 9.36
CA PHE A 58 -7.72 25.62 10.51
C PHE A 58 -8.55 24.35 10.32
N GLY A 59 -9.01 24.07 9.09
CA GLY A 59 -9.75 22.86 8.81
C GLY A 59 -8.90 21.60 8.86
N VAL A 60 -7.58 21.69 8.68
CA VAL A 60 -6.65 20.59 8.97
C VAL A 60 -6.72 20.20 10.45
N VAL A 61 -6.62 21.17 11.36
CA VAL A 61 -6.71 20.94 12.82
C VAL A 61 -8.09 20.40 13.18
N LEU A 62 -9.15 21.03 12.66
CA LEU A 62 -10.53 20.60 12.89
C LEU A 62 -10.78 19.17 12.40
N SER A 63 -10.32 18.84 11.20
CA SER A 63 -10.43 17.50 10.62
C SER A 63 -9.68 16.48 11.48
N LEU A 64 -8.49 16.82 11.98
CA LEU A 64 -7.72 15.96 12.88
C LEU A 64 -8.46 15.71 14.21
N VAL A 65 -9.08 16.75 14.78
CA VAL A 65 -9.91 16.62 16.00
C VAL A 65 -11.12 15.72 15.74
N ILE A 66 -11.83 15.90 14.63
CA ILE A 66 -12.97 15.06 14.26
C ILE A 66 -12.53 13.60 14.09
N LEU A 67 -11.42 13.36 13.38
CA LEU A 67 -10.86 12.01 13.21
C LEU A 67 -10.46 11.38 14.54
N LEU A 68 -9.84 12.15 15.44
CA LEU A 68 -9.47 11.67 16.77
C LEU A 68 -10.70 11.32 17.60
N MET A 69 -11.69 12.20 17.65
CA MET A 69 -12.93 11.98 18.39
C MET A 69 -13.71 10.78 17.86
N THR A 70 -13.86 10.67 16.55
CA THR A 70 -14.50 9.51 15.92
C THR A 70 -13.74 8.22 16.19
N GLY A 71 -12.40 8.25 16.16
CA GLY A 71 -11.55 7.12 16.54
C GLY A 71 -11.77 6.69 17.99
N ILE A 72 -11.73 7.62 18.95
CA ILE A 72 -11.97 7.36 20.38
C ILE A 72 -13.34 6.73 20.60
N ILE A 73 -14.38 7.31 19.98
CA ILE A 73 -15.74 6.77 20.05
C ILE A 73 -15.76 5.34 19.48
N ALA A 74 -15.24 5.15 18.28
CA ALA A 74 -15.24 3.86 17.60
C ALA A 74 -14.48 2.75 18.36
N THR A 75 -13.46 3.10 19.15
CA THR A 75 -12.73 2.13 19.98
C THR A 75 -13.46 1.71 21.26
N ASN A 76 -14.41 2.51 21.75
CA ASN A 76 -15.15 2.21 22.97
C ASN A 76 -16.35 1.27 22.70
N ILE A 77 -16.74 0.45 23.69
CA ILE A 77 -17.85 -0.52 23.57
C ILE A 77 -19.16 0.16 23.12
N LEU A 78 -19.48 1.33 23.68
CA LEU A 78 -20.67 2.09 23.30
C LEU A 78 -20.60 2.60 21.85
N GLY A 79 -19.43 3.09 21.42
CA GLY A 79 -19.28 3.58 20.05
C GLY A 79 -19.21 2.45 19.02
N GLN A 80 -18.66 1.28 19.35
CA GLN A 80 -18.77 0.09 18.50
C GLN A 80 -20.24 -0.30 18.27
N LYS A 81 -21.10 -0.16 19.30
CA LYS A 81 -22.54 -0.39 19.17
C LYS A 81 -23.20 0.66 18.26
N LEU A 82 -22.84 1.94 18.41
CA LEU A 82 -23.35 3.01 17.54
C LEU A 82 -22.92 2.83 16.08
N VAL A 83 -21.66 2.47 15.84
CA VAL A 83 -21.16 2.16 14.48
C VAL A 83 -21.96 1.02 13.86
N ARG A 84 -22.18 -0.09 14.59
CA ARG A 84 -23.00 -1.22 14.09
C ARG A 84 -24.45 -0.83 13.78
N ILE A 85 -25.06 0.04 14.59
CA ILE A 85 -26.41 0.57 14.32
C ILE A 85 -26.40 1.40 13.04
N SER A 86 -25.40 2.26 12.88
CA SER A 86 -25.22 3.10 11.68
C SER A 86 -25.10 2.24 10.43
N GLU A 87 -24.27 1.20 10.48
CA GLU A 87 -24.09 0.23 9.40
C GLU A 87 -25.38 -0.52 9.09
N SER A 88 -26.12 -0.96 10.11
CA SER A 88 -27.40 -1.64 9.92
C SER A 88 -28.46 -0.75 9.25
N ILE A 89 -28.41 0.57 9.46
CA ILE A 89 -29.27 1.53 8.77
C ILE A 89 -28.86 1.63 7.30
N LEU A 90 -27.56 1.78 7.02
CA LEU A 90 -27.04 1.86 5.64
C LEU A 90 -27.33 0.57 4.84
N ASP A 91 -27.26 -0.59 5.49
CA ASP A 91 -27.52 -1.90 4.88
C ASP A 91 -28.97 -2.10 4.42
N ARG A 92 -29.91 -1.33 4.98
CA ARG A 92 -31.33 -1.36 4.60
C ARG A 92 -31.64 -0.53 3.36
N ILE A 93 -30.72 0.34 2.93
CA ILE A 93 -30.93 1.19 1.77
C ILE A 93 -30.35 0.46 0.53
N PRO A 94 -31.20 0.00 -0.41
CA PRO A 94 -30.72 -0.62 -1.65
C PRO A 94 -29.83 0.36 -2.43
N PHE A 95 -28.87 -0.18 -3.19
CA PHE A 95 -27.75 0.53 -3.84
C PHE A 95 -26.71 1.14 -2.89
N VAL A 96 -27.11 1.87 -1.85
CA VAL A 96 -26.19 2.49 -0.86
C VAL A 96 -25.38 1.43 -0.13
N ARG A 97 -26.03 0.34 0.31
CA ARG A 97 -25.34 -0.78 0.95
C ARG A 97 -24.22 -1.39 0.11
N ALA A 98 -24.41 -1.46 -1.21
CA ALA A 98 -23.43 -2.07 -2.11
C ALA A 98 -22.19 -1.19 -2.21
N ILE A 99 -22.39 0.12 -2.42
CA ILE A 99 -21.30 1.09 -2.51
C ILE A 99 -20.53 1.19 -1.19
N TYR A 100 -21.24 1.33 -0.07
CA TYR A 100 -20.64 1.44 1.25
C TYR A 100 -19.84 0.19 1.63
N ASN A 101 -20.42 -0.99 1.46
CA ASN A 101 -19.75 -2.24 1.83
C ASN A 101 -18.56 -2.54 0.92
N SER A 102 -18.64 -2.26 -0.39
CA SER A 102 -17.49 -2.38 -1.29
C SER A 102 -16.36 -1.44 -0.91
N ALA A 103 -16.66 -0.16 -0.65
CA ALA A 103 -15.65 0.81 -0.22
C ALA A 103 -15.02 0.41 1.12
N LYS A 104 -15.84 0.02 2.10
CA LYS A 104 -15.38 -0.46 3.40
C LYS A 104 -14.49 -1.69 3.28
N GLN A 105 -14.85 -2.67 2.46
CA GLN A 105 -14.04 -3.86 2.20
C GLN A 105 -12.70 -3.51 1.55
N MET A 106 -12.68 -2.60 0.57
CA MET A 106 -11.43 -2.14 -0.05
C MET A 106 -10.53 -1.43 0.95
N ILE A 107 -11.08 -0.53 1.77
CA ILE A 107 -10.34 0.17 2.83
C ILE A 107 -9.83 -0.83 3.87
N GLN A 108 -10.66 -1.78 4.32
CA GLN A 108 -10.25 -2.82 5.24
C GLN A 108 -9.15 -3.71 4.65
N ALA A 109 -9.23 -4.04 3.37
CA ALA A 109 -8.17 -4.75 2.67
C ALA A 109 -6.88 -3.93 2.70
N VAL A 110 -6.88 -2.66 2.28
CA VAL A 110 -5.69 -1.78 2.29
C VAL A 110 -5.08 -1.57 3.69
N VAL A 111 -5.92 -1.33 4.70
CA VAL A 111 -5.46 -1.16 6.10
C VAL A 111 -4.91 -2.48 6.65
N SER A 112 -5.54 -3.61 6.30
CA SER A 112 -5.02 -4.94 6.60
C SER A 112 -3.75 -5.23 5.80
N THR A 113 -3.57 -4.67 4.60
CA THR A 113 -2.37 -4.77 3.78
C THR A 113 -1.18 -4.04 4.40
N ASN A 114 -1.39 -2.88 4.99
CA ASN A 114 -0.33 -2.09 5.64
C ASN A 114 0.19 -2.68 6.97
N SER A 115 -0.47 -3.69 7.55
CA SER A 115 0.01 -4.38 8.77
C SER A 115 0.08 -5.91 8.67
N LEU A 116 -0.65 -6.55 7.76
CA LEU A 116 -0.85 -8.01 7.73
C LEU A 116 -0.92 -8.66 6.34
N ALA A 117 -1.12 -7.93 5.23
CA ALA A 117 -1.35 -8.55 3.90
C ALA A 117 -0.15 -8.51 2.95
N PHE A 118 1.05 -8.12 3.39
CA PHE A 118 2.30 -8.44 2.69
C PHE A 118 3.35 -8.87 3.72
N ARG A 119 3.07 -9.96 4.44
CA ARG A 119 3.92 -10.41 5.56
C ARG A 119 5.32 -10.79 5.12
N LYS A 120 5.44 -11.25 3.88
CA LYS A 120 6.64 -11.90 3.33
C LYS A 120 6.80 -11.54 1.87
N VAL A 121 8.04 -11.26 1.49
CA VAL A 121 8.46 -11.18 0.09
C VAL A 121 8.83 -12.60 -0.33
N LEU A 122 8.25 -13.05 -1.43
CA LEU A 122 8.42 -14.38 -1.98
C LEU A 122 9.06 -14.30 -3.36
N LEU A 123 9.82 -15.32 -3.71
CA LEU A 123 10.30 -15.60 -5.05
C LEU A 123 9.57 -16.84 -5.55
N VAL A 124 8.93 -16.72 -6.71
CA VAL A 124 8.08 -17.77 -7.29
C VAL A 124 8.39 -17.94 -8.77
N GLU A 125 8.19 -19.15 -9.28
CA GLU A 125 8.38 -19.42 -10.71
C GLU A 125 7.12 -19.02 -11.49
N TYR A 126 7.21 -17.95 -12.30
CA TYR A 126 6.13 -17.45 -13.13
C TYR A 126 6.68 -16.73 -14.37
N PRO A 127 6.11 -16.93 -15.58
CA PRO A 127 4.92 -17.73 -15.88
C PRO A 127 5.19 -19.22 -16.11
N ARG A 128 6.45 -19.67 -16.08
CA ARG A 128 6.84 -21.08 -16.21
C ARG A 128 8.08 -21.41 -15.37
N LYS A 129 8.35 -22.71 -15.20
CA LYS A 129 9.57 -23.22 -14.55
C LYS A 129 10.84 -22.61 -15.16
N GLY A 130 11.76 -22.21 -14.29
CA GLY A 130 13.03 -21.54 -14.60
C GLY A 130 12.95 -20.02 -14.77
N ILE A 131 11.77 -19.41 -14.71
CA ILE A 131 11.59 -17.95 -14.75
C ILE A 131 11.02 -17.49 -13.40
N TRP A 132 11.68 -16.54 -12.76
CA TRP A 132 11.35 -16.13 -11.39
C TRP A 132 10.75 -14.73 -11.35
N SER A 133 9.76 -14.55 -10.48
CA SER A 133 9.13 -13.27 -10.20
C SER A 133 9.08 -13.02 -8.69
N ILE A 134 9.14 -11.74 -8.33
CA ILE A 134 8.86 -11.29 -6.96
C ILE A 134 7.35 -11.33 -6.75
N ALA A 135 6.94 -11.87 -5.61
CA ALA A 135 5.57 -11.91 -5.17
C ALA A 135 5.48 -11.49 -3.70
N PHE A 136 4.29 -11.10 -3.26
CA PHE A 136 4.03 -10.80 -1.87
C PHE A 136 2.95 -11.72 -1.32
N GLN A 137 3.17 -12.28 -0.13
CA GLN A 137 2.17 -13.14 0.49
C GLN A 137 1.00 -12.30 1.04
N THR A 138 -0.19 -12.49 0.46
CA THR A 138 -1.42 -11.76 0.82
C THR A 138 -2.26 -12.42 1.90
N GLY A 139 -2.07 -13.72 2.14
CA GLY A 139 -2.74 -14.44 3.20
C GLY A 139 -2.39 -15.93 3.23
N SER A 140 -2.92 -16.63 4.23
CA SER A 140 -3.09 -18.09 4.17
C SER A 140 -4.23 -18.41 3.18
N SER A 141 -4.13 -19.52 2.44
CA SER A 141 -5.22 -19.91 1.54
C SER A 141 -6.54 -20.14 2.30
N THR A 142 -7.64 -19.90 1.61
CA THR A 142 -8.97 -20.35 2.04
C THR A 142 -8.98 -21.88 2.09
N THR A 143 -9.53 -22.45 3.17
CA THR A 143 -9.61 -23.90 3.40
C THR A 143 -10.16 -24.64 2.17
N GLU A 144 -11.19 -24.10 1.52
CA GLU A 144 -11.80 -24.68 0.32
C GLU A 144 -10.81 -24.90 -0.84
N ILE A 145 -9.89 -23.97 -1.07
CA ILE A 145 -8.92 -24.07 -2.18
C ILE A 145 -7.93 -25.19 -1.89
N SER A 146 -7.43 -25.25 -0.66
CA SER A 146 -6.50 -26.32 -0.25
C SER A 146 -7.18 -27.70 -0.26
N GLU A 147 -8.45 -27.79 0.13
CA GLU A 147 -9.23 -29.03 0.04
C GLU A 147 -9.43 -29.50 -1.40
N LYS A 148 -9.72 -28.57 -2.33
CA LYS A 148 -9.93 -28.89 -3.74
C LYS A 148 -8.64 -29.28 -4.47
N THR A 149 -7.49 -28.73 -4.07
CA THR A 149 -6.19 -29.05 -4.69
C THR A 149 -5.47 -30.19 -3.99
N GLY A 150 -5.84 -30.53 -2.76
CA GLY A 150 -5.13 -31.52 -1.94
C GLY A 150 -3.74 -31.07 -1.47
N LEU A 151 -3.40 -29.78 -1.64
CA LEU A 151 -2.12 -29.20 -1.29
C LEU A 151 -2.32 -28.02 -0.35
N GLU A 152 -1.37 -27.79 0.56
CA GLU A 152 -1.35 -26.55 1.34
C GLU A 152 -1.01 -25.38 0.41
N MET A 153 -2.02 -24.57 0.08
CA MET A 153 -1.88 -23.43 -0.81
C MET A 153 -1.58 -22.14 -0.03
N VAL A 154 -0.92 -21.18 -0.66
CA VAL A 154 -0.78 -19.81 -0.17
C VAL A 154 -1.27 -18.80 -1.20
N SER A 155 -1.86 -17.71 -0.73
CA SER A 155 -2.28 -16.61 -1.59
C SER A 155 -1.13 -15.63 -1.77
N ILE A 156 -0.79 -15.36 -3.02
CA ILE A 156 0.29 -14.45 -3.40
C ILE A 156 -0.21 -13.40 -4.39
N PHE A 157 0.41 -12.22 -4.35
CA PHE A 157 0.23 -11.16 -5.33
C PHE A 157 1.53 -10.93 -6.11
N ILE A 158 1.48 -11.09 -7.43
CA ILE A 158 2.59 -10.73 -8.33
C ILE A 158 2.30 -9.35 -8.94
N PRO A 159 3.04 -8.30 -8.58
CA PRO A 159 2.82 -6.96 -9.12
C PRO A 159 3.26 -6.86 -10.59
N THR A 160 2.65 -5.95 -11.32
CA THR A 160 3.21 -5.44 -12.58
C THR A 160 4.26 -4.36 -12.30
N THR A 161 5.16 -4.13 -13.26
CA THR A 161 6.15 -3.06 -13.20
C THR A 161 5.82 -1.96 -14.22
N PRO A 162 6.10 -0.67 -13.93
CA PRO A 162 6.57 -0.12 -12.67
C PRO A 162 5.44 0.11 -11.64
N ASN A 163 4.17 -0.11 -12.02
CA ASN A 163 3.01 0.16 -11.15
C ASN A 163 2.65 -1.06 -10.26
N PRO A 164 2.97 -1.05 -8.95
CA PRO A 164 2.75 -2.19 -8.07
C PRO A 164 1.29 -2.32 -7.59
N THR A 165 0.39 -1.44 -8.05
CA THR A 165 -1.04 -1.49 -7.68
C THR A 165 -1.83 -2.46 -8.55
N SER A 166 -1.30 -2.85 -9.71
CA SER A 166 -1.86 -3.89 -10.58
C SER A 166 -0.99 -5.14 -10.56
N GLY A 167 -1.57 -6.29 -10.91
CA GLY A 167 -0.88 -7.56 -10.83
C GLY A 167 -1.83 -8.75 -10.91
N PHE A 168 -1.31 -9.92 -10.54
CA PHE A 168 -2.05 -11.16 -10.50
C PHE A 168 -2.15 -11.65 -9.06
N LEU A 169 -3.38 -11.95 -8.63
CA LEU A 169 -3.63 -12.80 -7.47
C LEU A 169 -3.47 -14.26 -7.92
N MET A 170 -2.64 -15.03 -7.23
CA MET A 170 -2.47 -16.45 -7.50
C MET A 170 -2.47 -17.28 -6.23
N MET A 171 -2.91 -18.53 -6.37
CA MET A 171 -2.81 -19.57 -5.36
C MET A 171 -1.69 -20.50 -5.80
N ILE A 172 -0.66 -20.66 -4.98
CA ILE A 172 0.51 -21.51 -5.29
C ILE A 172 0.75 -22.48 -4.13
N PRO A 173 1.20 -23.73 -4.37
CA PRO A 173 1.59 -24.63 -3.30
C PRO A 173 2.68 -23.99 -2.43
N LYS A 174 2.56 -24.12 -1.12
CA LYS A 174 3.55 -23.56 -0.17
C LYS A 174 4.97 -24.13 -0.38
N GLY A 175 5.09 -25.33 -0.95
CA GLY A 175 6.39 -25.92 -1.31
C GLY A 175 7.07 -25.26 -2.51
N ASP A 176 6.33 -24.50 -3.33
CA ASP A 176 6.84 -23.85 -4.56
C ASP A 176 7.18 -22.36 -4.34
N VAL A 177 7.17 -21.88 -3.10
CA VAL A 177 7.54 -20.49 -2.77
C VAL A 177 8.87 -20.44 -2.01
N VAL A 178 9.73 -19.49 -2.37
CA VAL A 178 10.98 -19.22 -1.66
C VAL A 178 10.86 -17.87 -0.95
N GLU A 179 10.91 -17.88 0.38
CA GLU A 179 10.88 -16.64 1.16
C GLU A 179 12.21 -15.89 1.02
N LEU A 180 12.13 -14.60 0.68
CA LEU A 180 13.27 -13.70 0.60
C LEU A 180 13.47 -12.97 1.92
N SER A 181 14.73 -12.67 2.26
CA SER A 181 15.10 -11.93 3.47
C SER A 181 14.90 -10.41 3.36
N MET A 182 14.52 -9.92 2.19
CA MET A 182 14.32 -8.48 1.96
C MET A 182 12.99 -8.01 2.53
N SER A 183 12.95 -6.73 2.91
CA SER A 183 11.72 -6.08 3.35
C SER A 183 10.75 -5.83 2.19
N THR A 184 9.46 -5.71 2.51
CA THR A 184 8.42 -5.36 1.55
C THR A 184 8.71 -4.03 0.85
N ASP A 185 9.27 -3.04 1.56
CA ASP A 185 9.65 -1.74 1.00
C ASP A 185 10.80 -1.84 -0.01
N GLU A 186 11.83 -2.62 0.29
CA GLU A 186 12.94 -2.88 -0.65
C GLU A 186 12.43 -3.58 -1.92
N ALA A 187 11.52 -4.55 -1.77
CA ALA A 187 10.94 -5.26 -2.90
C ALA A 187 10.05 -4.35 -3.75
N LEU A 188 9.23 -3.49 -3.13
CA LEU A 188 8.42 -2.51 -3.85
C LEU A 188 9.28 -1.50 -4.61
N LYS A 189 10.36 -0.98 -4.00
CA LYS A 189 11.32 -0.11 -4.68
C LYS A 189 11.98 -0.80 -5.88
N PHE A 190 12.33 -2.08 -5.73
CA PHE A 190 12.87 -2.88 -6.83
C PHE A 190 11.88 -3.00 -7.99
N VAL A 191 10.62 -3.34 -7.71
CA VAL A 191 9.54 -3.44 -8.71
C VAL A 191 9.26 -2.11 -9.40
N ILE A 192 9.14 -1.02 -8.64
CA ILE A 192 8.89 0.33 -9.18
C ILE A 192 10.05 0.82 -10.06
N SER A 193 11.28 0.49 -9.67
CA SER A 193 12.49 0.86 -10.43
C SER A 193 12.75 0.00 -11.67
N LEU A 194 11.82 -0.87 -12.08
CA LEU A 194 12.00 -1.82 -13.19
C LEU A 194 13.20 -2.76 -12.97
N GLY A 195 13.54 -3.05 -11.71
CA GLY A 195 14.68 -3.88 -11.33
C GLY A 195 16.05 -3.20 -11.40
N VAL A 196 16.10 -1.88 -11.60
CA VAL A 196 17.38 -1.12 -11.70
C VAL A 196 18.03 -0.94 -10.32
N MET A 197 17.26 -0.93 -9.24
CA MET A 197 17.80 -0.72 -7.89
C MET A 197 18.56 -1.96 -7.37
N GLN A 198 19.85 -1.82 -7.09
CA GLN A 198 20.73 -2.97 -6.73
C GLN A 198 20.89 -3.23 -5.21
N THR A 199 20.12 -2.57 -4.34
CA THR A 199 20.32 -2.71 -2.90
C THR A 199 19.50 -3.86 -2.33
N ILE A 200 20.00 -5.09 -2.47
CA ILE A 200 19.56 -6.22 -1.66
C ILE A 200 20.82 -6.82 -1.03
N PRO A 201 21.08 -6.59 0.27
CA PRO A 201 22.12 -7.32 0.99
C PRO A 201 21.79 -8.82 0.92
N GLY A 202 22.53 -9.54 0.09
CA GLY A 202 22.35 -10.97 -0.12
C GLY A 202 22.79 -11.78 1.10
N ALA A 203 21.96 -11.82 2.15
CA ALA A 203 22.16 -12.70 3.31
C ALA A 203 22.02 -14.21 2.96
N GLY A 204 21.71 -14.56 1.71
CA GLY A 204 21.51 -15.94 1.24
C GLY A 204 22.60 -16.49 0.31
N ILE A 205 23.44 -15.65 -0.31
CA ILE A 205 24.40 -16.13 -1.31
C ILE A 205 25.55 -16.92 -0.66
N GLU A 206 25.96 -16.56 0.57
CA GLU A 206 26.98 -17.32 1.30
C GLU A 206 26.53 -18.74 1.69
N LYS A 207 25.26 -18.93 2.05
CA LYS A 207 24.75 -20.26 2.44
C LYS A 207 24.68 -21.21 1.24
N LEU A 208 24.25 -20.72 0.08
CA LEU A 208 24.20 -21.50 -1.17
C LEU A 208 25.61 -21.83 -1.71
N LYS A 209 26.58 -20.93 -1.57
CA LYS A 209 27.99 -21.23 -1.88
C LYS A 209 28.57 -22.30 -0.95
N LYS A 210 28.34 -22.19 0.36
CA LYS A 210 28.85 -23.17 1.34
C LYS A 210 28.24 -24.57 1.16
N GLN A 211 26.96 -24.67 0.81
CA GLN A 211 26.31 -25.97 0.51
C GLN A 211 26.84 -26.63 -0.77
N LYS A 212 27.10 -25.85 -1.83
CA LYS A 212 27.69 -26.39 -3.07
C LYS A 212 29.15 -26.82 -2.90
N ILE A 213 29.93 -26.09 -2.11
CA ILE A 213 31.34 -26.44 -1.82
C ILE A 213 31.40 -27.74 -1.00
N LYS A 214 30.59 -27.86 0.06
CA LYS A 214 30.55 -29.07 0.90
C LYS A 214 30.15 -30.33 0.13
N ASN A 215 29.18 -30.24 -0.77
CA ASN A 215 28.74 -31.38 -1.60
C ASN A 215 29.75 -31.78 -2.70
N THR A 216 30.72 -30.91 -3.01
CA THR A 216 31.77 -31.19 -4.01
C THR A 216 32.99 -31.86 -3.36
N ASP A 217 33.29 -31.50 -2.11
CA ASP A 217 34.37 -32.09 -1.33
C ASP A 217 34.02 -33.48 -0.75
N GLU A 218 32.74 -33.78 -0.50
CA GLU A 218 32.29 -35.12 -0.08
C GLU A 218 32.20 -36.15 -1.24
N ARG A 219 32.50 -35.75 -2.48
CA ARG A 219 32.49 -36.62 -3.68
C ARG A 219 33.89 -36.82 -4.30
N ARG A 220 34.95 -36.42 -3.61
CA ARG A 220 36.35 -36.72 -3.96
C ARG A 220 36.98 -37.56 -2.86
#